data_AF-A0A383C8G6-F1
#
_entry.id   AF-A0A383C8G6-F1
#
_cell.length_a   1.000
_cell.length_b   1.000
_cell.length_c   1.000
_cell.angle_alpha   90.00
_cell.angle_beta   90.00
_cell.angle_gamma   90.00
#
_symmetry.space_group_name_H-M   'P 1'
#
loop_
_entity.id
_entity.type
_entity.pdbx_description
1 polymer ?
#
loop_
_entity_poly.entity_id
_entity_poly.type
_entity_poly.pdbx_seq_one_letter_code
_entity_poly.pdbx_strand_id
1 'polypeptide(L)'
;LFNIVQRKYINYYLSAFLLAIALTEIASYLVWFELVEPFKNATVKNPTPFMSHISYNPILAFAIYLVLHEIFFNKKLTNLVFSFYSFFAISMTINMFITGGRAGQVAFFVMLSILIFQIFDKQRIKSLLVILIMIPSIFITAYQFSDLFKTRVDLAITDTLSYSDRGSTSIGLRINFTKNSLEVIKKNPIIGIGTGDFPSEYKKINQINTPQLPNTTNPHNMYTLITMQLGLIGLVSMLSIF
;
A
#
# COMPACT_ATOMS: atom_id res chain seq x y z
N LEU A 1 -29.47 -7.99 2.20
CA LEU A 1 -28.33 -7.05 2.28
C LEU A 1 -28.68 -5.79 1.51
N PHE A 2 -28.83 -4.65 2.18
CA PHE A 2 -28.90 -3.35 1.49
C PHE A 2 -27.47 -2.99 1.06
N ASN A 3 -27.17 -3.08 -0.23
CA ASN A 3 -25.91 -2.54 -0.73
C ASN A 3 -26.03 -1.00 -0.73
N ILE A 4 -25.16 -0.34 0.03
CA ILE A 4 -25.03 1.14 0.05
C ILE A 4 -24.78 1.68 -1.38
N VAL A 5 -24.19 0.85 -2.24
CA VAL A 5 -23.82 1.16 -3.63
C VAL A 5 -24.84 0.56 -4.60
N GLN A 6 -25.47 1.40 -5.41
CA GLN A 6 -26.37 0.93 -6.47
C GLN A 6 -25.56 0.47 -7.69
N ARG A 7 -25.72 -0.79 -8.11
CA ARG A 7 -24.96 -1.39 -9.23
C ARG A 7 -25.03 -0.59 -10.52
N LYS A 8 -26.18 0.05 -10.82
CA LYS A 8 -26.35 0.89 -12.01
C LYS A 8 -25.38 2.06 -12.10
N TYR A 9 -24.80 2.48 -10.97
CA TYR A 9 -23.88 3.61 -10.91
C TYR A 9 -22.40 3.22 -10.83
N ILE A 10 -22.06 1.93 -10.97
CA ILE A 10 -20.68 1.45 -10.81
C ILE A 10 -19.68 2.18 -11.72
N ASN A 11 -20.08 2.44 -12.97
CA ASN A 11 -19.23 3.17 -13.92
C ASN A 11 -18.97 4.61 -13.46
N TYR A 12 -19.95 5.30 -12.89
CA TYR A 12 -19.74 6.65 -12.36
C TYR A 12 -18.80 6.66 -11.16
N TYR A 13 -18.89 5.66 -10.28
CA TYR A 13 -17.98 5.54 -9.14
C TYR A 13 -16.54 5.30 -9.61
N LEU A 14 -16.34 4.39 -10.58
CA LEU A 14 -15.02 4.13 -11.16
C LEU A 14 -14.46 5.35 -11.91
N SER A 15 -15.28 6.04 -12.69
CA SER A 15 -14.86 7.27 -13.39
C SER A 15 -14.51 8.39 -12.41
N ALA A 16 -15.31 8.61 -11.36
CA ALA A 16 -15.02 9.60 -10.33
C ALA A 16 -13.74 9.26 -9.56
N PHE A 17 -13.54 7.97 -9.24
CA PHE A 17 -12.31 7.48 -8.62
C PHE A 17 -11.09 7.75 -9.51
N LEU A 18 -11.10 7.32 -10.77
CA LEU A 18 -9.99 7.52 -11.69
C LEU A 18 -9.71 9.01 -11.94
N LEU A 19 -10.75 9.85 -12.03
CA LEU A 19 -10.60 11.30 -12.15
C LEU A 19 -9.91 11.90 -10.92
N ALA A 20 -10.29 11.48 -9.70
CA ALA A 20 -9.66 11.95 -8.48
C ALA A 20 -8.17 11.53 -8.39
N ILE A 21 -7.84 10.32 -8.86
CA ILE A 21 -6.45 9.86 -8.95
C ILE A 21 -5.67 10.65 -9.98
N ALA A 22 -6.22 10.86 -11.19
CA ALA A 22 -5.58 11.69 -12.22
C ALA A 22 -5.30 13.12 -11.73
N LEU A 23 -6.25 13.76 -11.03
CA LEU A 23 -6.03 15.08 -10.44
C LEU A 23 -4.94 15.08 -9.37
N THR A 24 -4.90 14.04 -8.53
CA THR A 24 -3.87 13.89 -7.50
C THR A 24 -2.49 13.65 -8.12
N GLU A 25 -2.42 12.87 -9.18
CA GLU A 25 -1.23 12.57 -9.96
C GLU A 25 -0.70 13.82 -10.67
N ILE A 26 -1.57 14.61 -11.31
CA ILE A 26 -1.19 15.89 -11.92
C ILE A 26 -0.58 16.81 -10.88
N ALA A 27 -1.23 16.96 -9.72
CA ALA A 27 -0.69 17.77 -8.62
C ALA A 27 0.65 17.23 -8.10
N SER A 28 0.82 15.91 -8.05
CA SER A 28 2.08 15.25 -7.71
C SER A 28 3.18 15.65 -8.70
N TYR A 29 2.94 15.55 -10.01
CA TYR A 29 3.90 15.93 -11.03
C TYR A 29 4.22 17.42 -11.04
N LEU A 30 3.23 18.29 -10.81
CA LEU A 30 3.47 19.74 -10.70
C LEU A 30 4.48 20.08 -9.59
N VAL A 31 4.40 19.39 -8.44
CA VAL A 31 5.38 19.54 -7.35
C VAL A 31 6.72 18.89 -7.71
N TRP A 32 6.71 17.71 -8.33
CA TRP A 32 7.92 16.98 -8.69
C TRP A 32 8.77 17.70 -9.74
N PHE A 33 8.13 18.32 -10.74
CA PHE A 33 8.78 19.17 -11.75
C PHE A 33 9.07 20.60 -11.24
N GLU A 34 8.78 20.87 -9.97
CA GLU A 34 8.99 22.19 -9.34
C GLU A 34 8.24 23.33 -10.04
N LEU A 35 7.14 23.02 -10.75
CA LEU A 35 6.24 23.99 -11.36
C LEU A 35 5.32 24.65 -10.32
N VAL A 36 5.09 23.96 -9.21
CA VAL A 36 4.34 24.43 -8.05
C VAL A 36 5.15 24.12 -6.80
N GLU A 37 5.21 25.08 -5.88
CA GLU A 37 5.91 24.89 -4.61
C GLU A 37 5.33 23.71 -3.80
N PRO A 38 6.17 23.00 -3.02
CA PRO A 38 5.72 21.97 -2.09
C PRO A 38 4.55 22.44 -1.21
N PHE A 39 3.47 21.67 -1.17
CA PHE A 39 2.29 22.01 -0.38
C PHE A 39 1.69 20.78 0.30
N LYS A 40 0.96 21.01 1.41
CA LYS A 40 0.41 19.95 2.27
C LYS A 40 1.49 18.92 2.65
N ASN A 41 1.36 17.68 2.19
CA ASN A 41 2.31 16.61 2.48
C ASN A 41 3.34 16.39 1.34
N ALA A 42 3.21 17.10 0.21
CA ALA A 42 4.10 16.93 -0.93
C ALA A 42 5.43 17.62 -0.67
N THR A 43 6.51 16.96 -1.07
CA THR A 43 7.83 17.57 -1.26
C THR A 43 8.35 17.18 -2.63
N VAL A 44 9.35 17.89 -3.16
CA VAL A 44 10.00 17.53 -4.44
C VAL A 44 10.50 16.08 -4.42
N LYS A 45 11.06 15.64 -3.28
CA LYS A 45 11.56 14.28 -3.11
C LYS A 45 10.48 13.22 -2.88
N ASN A 46 9.25 13.61 -2.52
CA ASN A 46 8.15 12.69 -2.28
C ASN A 46 6.82 13.42 -2.54
N PRO A 47 6.38 13.49 -3.80
CA PRO A 47 5.35 14.42 -4.24
C PRO A 47 3.93 13.89 -3.99
N THR A 48 3.54 13.66 -2.72
CA THR A 48 2.19 13.17 -2.38
C THR A 48 1.37 14.26 -1.66
N PRO A 49 0.63 15.13 -2.37
CA PRO A 49 0.04 16.34 -1.77
C PRO A 49 -1.14 16.06 -0.85
N PHE A 50 -2.14 15.32 -1.32
CA PHE A 50 -3.43 15.19 -0.65
C PHE A 50 -3.51 14.01 0.33
N MET A 51 -2.63 13.02 0.17
CA MET A 51 -2.58 11.82 1.00
C MET A 51 -1.14 11.47 1.32
N SER A 52 -0.94 10.80 2.46
CA SER A 52 0.34 10.17 2.77
C SER A 52 0.68 9.12 1.71
N HIS A 53 1.95 9.04 1.30
CA HIS A 53 2.50 7.98 0.44
C HIS A 53 2.18 6.55 0.92
N ILE A 54 1.87 6.36 2.21
CA ILE A 54 1.45 5.06 2.77
C ILE A 54 0.08 4.65 2.21
N SER A 55 -0.85 5.60 2.07
CA SER A 55 -2.20 5.36 1.56
C SER A 55 -2.28 5.58 0.05
N TYR A 56 -1.58 6.59 -0.47
CA TYR A 56 -1.62 6.98 -1.87
C TYR A 56 -1.15 5.85 -2.79
N ASN A 57 0.03 5.25 -2.53
CA ASN A 57 0.58 4.24 -3.44
C ASN A 57 -0.31 2.99 -3.57
N PRO A 58 -0.88 2.39 -2.51
CA PRO A 58 -1.84 1.29 -2.66
C PRO A 58 -3.06 1.65 -3.51
N ILE A 59 -3.60 2.86 -3.34
CA ILE A 59 -4.73 3.35 -4.13
C ILE A 59 -4.31 3.53 -5.61
N LEU A 60 -3.12 4.07 -5.85
CA LEU A 60 -2.55 4.22 -7.18
C LEU A 60 -2.31 2.86 -7.87
N ALA A 61 -1.84 1.85 -7.13
CA ALA A 61 -1.66 0.49 -7.65
C ALA A 61 -3.00 -0.10 -8.13
N PHE A 62 -4.07 0.12 -7.37
CA PHE A 62 -5.41 -0.29 -7.77
C PHE A 62 -5.92 0.49 -8.99
N ALA A 63 -5.67 1.80 -9.06
CA ALA A 63 -6.02 2.62 -10.22
C ALA A 63 -5.29 2.15 -11.50
N ILE A 64 -4.00 1.86 -11.41
CA ILE A 64 -3.22 1.28 -12.51
C ILE A 64 -3.83 -0.04 -12.96
N TYR A 65 -4.17 -0.94 -12.03
CA TYR A 65 -4.84 -2.20 -12.35
C TYR A 65 -6.14 -1.98 -13.13
N LEU A 66 -7.00 -1.06 -12.68
CA LEU A 66 -8.28 -0.77 -13.34
C LEU A 66 -8.07 -0.23 -14.77
N VAL A 67 -7.14 0.71 -14.95
CA VAL A 67 -6.84 1.28 -16.28
C VAL A 67 -6.26 0.24 -17.21
N LEU A 68 -5.30 -0.56 -16.74
CA LEU A 68 -4.74 -1.65 -17.55
C LEU A 68 -5.79 -2.72 -17.86
N HIS A 69 -6.66 -3.05 -16.92
CA HIS A 69 -7.77 -3.98 -17.15
C HIS A 69 -8.69 -3.46 -18.26
N GLU A 70 -9.07 -2.18 -18.25
CA GLU A 70 -9.82 -1.59 -19.36
C GLU A 70 -9.07 -1.71 -20.70
N ILE A 71 -7.78 -1.37 -20.73
CA ILE A 71 -6.95 -1.45 -21.96
C ILE A 71 -6.96 -2.87 -22.56
N PHE A 72 -6.81 -3.91 -21.74
CA PHE A 72 -6.66 -5.27 -22.24
C PHE A 72 -7.98 -6.02 -22.47
N PHE A 73 -9.04 -5.70 -21.72
CA PHE A 73 -10.29 -6.47 -21.76
C PHE A 73 -11.45 -5.74 -22.45
N ASN A 74 -11.40 -4.41 -22.57
CA ASN A 74 -12.47 -3.64 -23.23
C ASN A 74 -12.24 -3.53 -24.75
N LYS A 75 -12.87 -4.43 -25.50
CA LYS A 75 -12.78 -4.49 -26.98
C LYS A 75 -13.44 -3.32 -27.71
N LYS A 76 -14.12 -2.40 -27.00
CA LYS A 76 -14.87 -1.27 -27.59
C LYS A 76 -14.15 0.06 -27.44
N LEU A 77 -12.91 0.08 -26.95
CA LEU A 77 -12.13 1.31 -26.81
C LEU A 77 -11.83 1.93 -28.17
N THR A 78 -12.09 3.22 -28.30
CA THR A 78 -11.63 4.00 -29.46
C THR A 78 -10.13 4.24 -29.34
N ASN A 79 -9.44 4.46 -30.46
CA ASN A 79 -8.00 4.73 -30.47
C ASN A 79 -7.62 5.92 -29.58
N LEU A 80 -8.47 6.94 -29.51
CA LEU A 80 -8.25 8.11 -28.66
C LEU A 80 -8.30 7.74 -27.17
N VAL A 81 -9.32 7.00 -26.75
CA VAL A 81 -9.46 6.59 -25.34
C VAL A 81 -8.35 5.61 -24.95
N PHE A 82 -7.99 4.68 -25.84
CA PHE A 82 -6.86 3.78 -25.66
C PHE A 82 -5.54 4.54 -25.43
N SER A 83 -5.30 5.61 -26.20
CA SER A 83 -4.13 6.47 -26.05
C SER A 83 -4.11 7.15 -24.67
N PHE A 84 -5.23 7.75 -24.24
CA PHE A 84 -5.33 8.36 -22.92
C PHE A 84 -5.10 7.36 -21.79
N TYR A 85 -5.73 6.18 -21.85
CA TYR A 85 -5.53 5.14 -20.83
C TYR A 85 -4.09 4.65 -20.80
N SER A 86 -3.46 4.46 -21.96
CA SER A 86 -2.05 4.05 -22.03
C SER A 86 -1.13 5.11 -21.43
N PHE A 87 -1.37 6.40 -21.75
CA PHE A 87 -0.64 7.51 -21.15
C PHE A 87 -0.79 7.54 -19.63
N PHE A 88 -2.01 7.46 -19.10
CA PHE A 88 -2.27 7.45 -17.66
C PHE A 88 -1.66 6.22 -16.98
N ALA A 89 -1.72 5.03 -17.57
CA ALA A 89 -1.10 3.84 -16.99
C ALA A 89 0.43 3.99 -16.87
N ILE A 90 1.09 4.51 -17.90
CA ILE A 90 2.53 4.76 -17.89
C ILE A 90 2.88 5.85 -16.87
N SER A 91 2.17 6.97 -16.91
CA SER A 91 2.35 8.09 -16.00
C SER A 91 2.18 7.65 -14.53
N MET A 92 1.09 6.95 -14.20
CA MET A 92 0.86 6.46 -12.83
C MET A 92 1.92 5.45 -12.40
N THR A 93 2.43 4.63 -13.32
CA THR A 93 3.53 3.69 -13.04
C THR A 93 4.81 4.45 -12.70
N ILE A 94 5.14 5.53 -13.41
CA ILE A 94 6.28 6.39 -13.04
C ILE A 94 6.02 7.04 -11.67
N ASN A 95 4.81 7.57 -11.46
CA ASN A 95 4.41 8.21 -10.20
C ASN A 95 4.54 7.27 -8.98
N MET A 96 4.23 5.98 -9.15
CA MET A 96 4.39 4.91 -8.15
C MET A 96 5.82 4.80 -7.60
N PHE A 97 6.83 5.01 -8.45
CA PHE A 97 8.23 4.82 -8.10
C PHE A 97 8.96 6.11 -7.72
N ILE A 98 8.46 7.29 -8.09
CA ILE A 98 8.96 8.57 -7.55
C ILE A 98 8.34 8.94 -6.18
N THR A 99 7.37 8.14 -5.69
CA THR A 99 6.73 8.30 -4.39
C THR A 99 7.14 7.20 -3.40
N GLY A 100 7.13 7.50 -2.10
CA GLY A 100 7.82 6.68 -1.09
C GLY A 100 7.08 5.45 -0.56
N GLY A 101 5.97 5.03 -1.16
CA GLY A 101 5.04 4.03 -0.61
C GLY A 101 5.40 2.57 -0.91
N ARG A 102 6.27 1.96 -0.08
CA ARG A 102 6.71 0.55 -0.23
C ARG A 102 5.55 -0.46 -0.33
N ALA A 103 4.53 -0.33 0.53
CA ALA A 103 3.38 -1.24 0.52
C ALA A 103 2.61 -1.17 -0.81
N GLY A 104 2.47 0.03 -1.37
CA GLY A 104 1.82 0.21 -2.67
C GLY A 104 2.66 -0.31 -3.84
N GLN A 105 3.98 -0.21 -3.77
CA GLN A 105 4.88 -0.80 -4.77
C GLN A 105 4.80 -2.33 -4.78
N VAL A 106 4.74 -2.96 -3.61
CA VAL A 106 4.49 -4.42 -3.50
C VAL A 106 3.11 -4.76 -4.06
N ALA A 107 2.07 -4.00 -3.69
CA ALA A 107 0.72 -4.19 -4.22
C ALA A 107 0.69 -4.04 -5.75
N PHE A 108 1.42 -3.07 -6.32
CA PHE A 108 1.55 -2.90 -7.76
C PHE A 108 2.10 -4.16 -8.44
N PHE A 109 3.20 -4.74 -7.94
CA PHE A 109 3.77 -5.98 -8.50
C PHE A 109 2.83 -7.18 -8.39
N VAL A 110 2.10 -7.29 -7.27
CA VAL A 110 1.08 -8.34 -7.07
C VAL A 110 -0.07 -8.15 -8.06
N MET A 111 -0.64 -6.96 -8.15
CA MET A 111 -1.76 -6.67 -9.06
C MET A 111 -1.34 -6.83 -10.53
N LEU A 112 -0.12 -6.46 -10.89
CA LEU A 112 0.43 -6.70 -12.22
C LEU A 112 0.57 -8.19 -12.52
N SER A 113 1.04 -8.99 -11.55
CA SER A 113 1.10 -10.45 -11.69
C SER A 113 -0.29 -11.06 -11.92
N ILE A 114 -1.27 -10.64 -11.13
CA ILE A 114 -2.68 -11.06 -11.28
C ILE A 114 -3.19 -10.70 -12.67
N LEU A 115 -2.96 -9.46 -13.12
CA LEU A 115 -3.37 -9.00 -14.43
C LEU A 115 -2.73 -9.82 -15.55
N ILE A 116 -1.43 -10.14 -15.46
CA ILE A 116 -0.74 -10.98 -16.46
C ILE A 116 -1.37 -12.38 -16.54
N PHE A 117 -1.72 -12.97 -15.39
CA PHE A 117 -2.47 -14.24 -15.37
C PHE A 117 -3.86 -14.11 -16.02
N GLN A 118 -4.56 -12.99 -15.78
CA GLN A 118 -5.86 -12.72 -16.41
C GLN A 118 -5.75 -12.56 -17.93
N ILE A 119 -4.71 -11.86 -18.42
CA ILE A 119 -4.49 -11.60 -19.86
C ILE A 119 -4.19 -12.91 -20.59
N PHE A 120 -3.30 -13.73 -20.02
CA PHE A 120 -2.92 -15.02 -20.59
C PHE A 120 -3.73 -16.16 -19.98
N ASP A 121 -5.06 -15.99 -19.91
CA ASP A 121 -5.95 -17.01 -19.39
C ASP A 121 -5.66 -18.37 -20.05
N LYS A 122 -5.60 -19.43 -19.22
CA LYS A 122 -5.22 -20.81 -19.59
C LYS A 122 -3.76 -21.03 -20.05
N GLN A 123 -2.96 -19.99 -20.28
CA GLN A 123 -1.55 -20.09 -20.71
C GLN A 123 -0.55 -19.84 -19.55
N ARG A 124 -0.67 -20.62 -18.47
CA ARG A 124 0.07 -20.38 -17.21
C ARG A 124 1.59 -20.27 -17.38
N ILE A 125 2.19 -21.08 -18.25
CA ILE A 125 3.64 -21.03 -18.51
C ILE A 125 4.03 -19.68 -19.14
N LYS A 126 3.23 -19.20 -20.10
CA LYS A 126 3.46 -17.89 -20.73
C LYS A 126 3.31 -16.76 -19.73
N SER A 127 2.30 -16.81 -18.86
CA SER A 127 2.13 -15.86 -17.76
C SER A 127 3.37 -15.81 -16.86
N LEU A 128 3.88 -16.98 -16.45
CA LEU A 128 5.06 -17.08 -15.60
C LEU A 128 6.31 -16.50 -16.28
N LEU A 129 6.54 -16.80 -17.56
CA LEU A 129 7.66 -16.24 -18.33
C LEU A 129 7.55 -14.71 -18.44
N VAL A 130 6.36 -14.17 -18.70
CA VAL A 130 6.15 -12.73 -18.76
C VAL A 130 6.38 -12.08 -17.40
N ILE A 131 5.87 -12.66 -16.31
CA ILE A 131 6.11 -12.15 -14.94
C ILE A 131 7.61 -12.16 -14.61
N LEU A 132 8.30 -13.26 -14.94
CA LEU A 132 9.73 -13.45 -14.68
C LEU A 132 10.61 -12.41 -15.40
N ILE A 133 10.15 -11.89 -16.53
CA ILE A 133 10.84 -10.83 -17.27
C ILE A 133 10.38 -9.45 -16.78
N MET A 134 9.08 -9.20 -16.79
CA MET A 134 8.49 -7.88 -16.55
C MET A 134 8.77 -7.34 -15.14
N ILE A 135 8.62 -8.17 -14.10
CA ILE A 135 8.79 -7.70 -12.72
C ILE A 135 10.23 -7.29 -12.44
N PRO A 136 11.25 -8.14 -12.71
CA PRO A 136 12.64 -7.73 -12.55
C PRO A 136 13.00 -6.53 -13.42
N SER A 137 12.51 -6.45 -14.67
CA SER A 137 12.76 -5.30 -15.53
C SER A 137 12.25 -3.99 -14.90
N ILE A 138 10.99 -3.94 -14.48
CA ILE A 138 10.42 -2.75 -13.84
C ILE A 138 11.16 -2.41 -12.54
N PHE A 139 11.46 -3.41 -11.72
CA PHE A 139 12.16 -3.21 -10.45
C PHE A 139 13.57 -2.64 -10.67
N ILE A 140 14.34 -3.22 -11.59
CA ILE A 140 15.71 -2.78 -11.91
C ILE A 140 15.68 -1.36 -12.49
N THR A 141 14.79 -1.08 -13.43
CA THR A 141 14.63 0.27 -13.99
C THR A 141 14.27 1.27 -12.90
N ALA A 142 13.28 0.98 -12.05
CA ALA A 142 12.92 1.86 -10.95
C ALA A 142 14.10 2.08 -9.98
N TYR A 143 14.87 1.03 -9.67
CA TYR A 143 16.03 1.10 -8.78
C TYR A 143 17.18 1.93 -9.36
N GLN A 144 17.36 1.91 -10.69
CA GLN A 144 18.42 2.68 -11.36
C GLN A 144 18.05 4.16 -11.55
N PHE A 145 16.77 4.45 -11.83
CA PHE A 145 16.35 5.79 -12.25
C PHE A 145 15.56 6.58 -11.19
N SER A 146 15.07 5.94 -10.11
CA SER A 146 14.42 6.64 -8.99
C SER A 146 15.29 6.62 -7.74
N ASP A 147 15.87 7.78 -7.41
CA ASP A 147 16.67 7.96 -6.19
C ASP A 147 15.89 7.62 -4.91
N LEU A 148 14.61 7.99 -4.86
CA LEU A 148 13.77 7.69 -3.72
C LEU A 148 13.54 6.19 -3.60
N PHE A 149 13.21 5.50 -4.69
CA PHE A 149 12.98 4.06 -4.67
C PHE A 149 14.24 3.31 -4.26
N LYS A 150 15.39 3.65 -4.86
CA LYS A 150 16.70 3.11 -4.50
C LYS A 150 16.98 3.26 -3.00
N THR A 151 16.89 4.50 -2.49
CA THR A 151 17.10 4.79 -1.06
C THR A 151 16.17 3.98 -0.17
N ARG A 152 14.89 3.81 -0.56
CA ARG A 152 13.91 3.04 0.22
C ARG A 152 14.19 1.54 0.21
N VAL A 153 14.70 0.99 -0.88
CA VAL A 153 15.14 -0.40 -1.00
C VAL A 153 16.39 -0.63 -0.13
N ASP A 154 17.40 0.22 -0.26
CA ASP A 154 18.65 0.12 0.51
C ASP A 154 18.40 0.23 2.02
N LEU A 155 17.53 1.15 2.44
CA LEU A 155 17.09 1.27 3.82
C LEU A 155 16.36 0.01 4.30
N ALA A 156 15.52 -0.61 3.46
CA ALA A 156 14.83 -1.84 3.85
C ALA A 156 15.79 -3.01 4.07
N ILE A 157 16.81 -3.14 3.20
CA ILE A 157 17.86 -4.14 3.34
C ILE A 157 18.66 -3.87 4.62
N THR A 158 19.11 -2.63 4.81
CA THR A 158 19.92 -2.23 5.97
C THR A 158 19.16 -2.38 7.28
N ASP A 159 17.90 -1.96 7.34
CA ASP A 159 17.04 -2.09 8.52
C ASP A 159 16.83 -3.57 8.90
N THR A 160 16.79 -4.46 7.90
CA THR A 160 16.61 -5.90 8.12
C THR A 160 17.90 -6.55 8.62
N LEU A 161 19.05 -6.19 8.04
CA LEU A 161 20.35 -6.74 8.42
C LEU A 161 20.87 -6.19 9.76
N SER A 162 20.55 -4.95 10.10
CA SER A 162 20.96 -4.27 11.34
C SER A 162 19.90 -4.33 12.45
N TYR A 163 18.91 -5.23 12.32
CA TYR A 163 17.84 -5.34 13.29
C TYR A 163 18.40 -5.61 14.69
N SER A 164 17.99 -4.77 15.63
CA SER A 164 18.20 -4.96 17.06
C SER A 164 16.88 -4.74 17.78
N ASP A 165 16.66 -5.45 18.89
CA ASP A 165 15.44 -5.33 19.71
C ASP A 165 15.22 -3.93 20.29
N ARG A 166 16.24 -3.06 20.23
CA ARG A 166 16.21 -1.66 20.68
C ARG A 166 16.28 -0.65 19.53
N GLY A 167 16.19 -1.11 18.28
CA GLY A 167 16.27 -0.26 17.10
C GLY A 167 15.02 0.59 16.91
N SER A 168 15.20 1.90 16.69
CA SER A 168 14.13 2.87 16.42
C SER A 168 13.75 2.96 14.94
N THR A 169 14.13 1.98 14.12
CA THR A 169 13.75 1.93 12.70
C THR A 169 12.26 1.67 12.55
N SER A 170 11.67 2.04 11.42
CA SER A 170 10.23 1.82 11.18
C SER A 170 9.83 0.34 11.25
N ILE A 171 10.74 -0.57 10.85
CA ILE A 171 10.53 -2.02 10.95
C ILE A 171 10.74 -2.47 12.41
N GLY A 172 11.80 -2.00 13.07
CA GLY A 172 12.09 -2.32 14.46
C GLY A 172 10.94 -1.95 15.41
N LEU A 173 10.38 -0.75 15.24
CA LEU A 173 9.22 -0.29 15.98
C LEU A 173 8.01 -1.21 15.78
N ARG A 174 7.68 -1.61 14.55
CA ARG A 174 6.53 -2.49 14.26
C ARG A 174 6.71 -3.89 14.84
N ILE A 175 7.93 -4.42 14.84
CA ILE A 175 8.25 -5.70 15.47
C ILE A 175 8.07 -5.57 16.98
N ASN A 176 8.61 -4.51 17.61
CA ASN A 176 8.42 -4.24 19.04
C ASN A 176 6.94 -4.09 19.40
N PHE A 177 6.19 -3.31 18.61
CA PHE A 177 4.74 -3.13 18.78
C PHE A 177 4.02 -4.48 18.77
N THR A 178 4.39 -5.36 17.85
CA THR A 178 3.81 -6.71 17.75
C THR A 178 4.19 -7.58 18.95
N LYS A 179 5.47 -7.61 19.34
CA LYS A 179 5.94 -8.39 20.51
C LYS A 179 5.21 -7.99 21.79
N ASN A 180 5.17 -6.69 22.09
CA ASN A 180 4.48 -6.18 23.27
C ASN A 180 2.96 -6.41 23.22
N SER A 181 2.33 -6.27 22.05
CA SER A 181 0.90 -6.56 21.88
C SER A 181 0.59 -8.05 22.10
N LEU A 182 1.46 -8.96 21.65
CA LEU A 182 1.29 -10.40 21.83
C LEU A 182 1.30 -10.80 23.32
N GLU A 183 2.05 -10.11 24.17
CA GLU A 183 2.00 -10.35 25.62
C GLU A 183 0.65 -9.97 26.24
N VAL A 184 0.02 -8.89 25.77
CA VAL A 184 -1.32 -8.51 26.21
C VAL A 184 -2.37 -9.49 25.68
N ILE A 185 -2.26 -9.91 24.41
CA ILE A 185 -3.14 -10.91 23.79
C ILE A 185 -3.10 -12.22 24.58
N LYS A 186 -1.92 -12.69 24.99
CA LYS A 186 -1.78 -13.92 25.78
C LYS A 186 -2.53 -13.87 27.12
N LYS A 187 -2.68 -12.67 27.71
CA LYS A 187 -3.43 -12.47 28.96
C LYS A 187 -4.95 -12.40 28.72
N ASN A 188 -5.39 -11.99 27.52
CA ASN A 188 -6.80 -11.80 27.18
C ASN A 188 -7.17 -12.41 25.82
N PRO A 189 -7.00 -13.73 25.61
CA PRO A 189 -6.99 -14.32 24.26
C PRO A 189 -8.37 -14.42 23.61
N ILE A 190 -9.46 -14.53 24.38
CA ILE A 190 -10.79 -14.85 23.83
C ILE A 190 -11.54 -13.59 23.40
N ILE A 191 -11.73 -12.64 24.33
CA ILE A 191 -12.53 -11.41 24.13
C ILE A 191 -11.67 -10.14 23.96
N GLY A 192 -10.35 -10.25 24.13
CA GLY A 192 -9.45 -9.10 24.09
C GLY A 192 -9.59 -8.19 25.30
N ILE A 193 -8.98 -7.01 25.20
CA ILE A 193 -8.96 -6.00 26.26
C ILE A 193 -9.97 -4.86 26.06
N GLY A 194 -10.76 -4.88 24.99
CA GLY A 194 -11.64 -3.77 24.61
C GLY A 194 -11.02 -2.79 23.62
N THR A 195 -11.85 -2.09 22.86
CA THR A 195 -11.42 -1.19 21.78
C THR A 195 -10.80 0.12 22.28
N GLY A 196 -11.11 0.54 23.51
CA GLY A 196 -10.58 1.75 24.13
C GLY A 196 -9.22 1.57 24.82
N ASP A 197 -8.86 0.33 25.18
CA ASP A 197 -7.78 0.07 26.14
C ASP A 197 -6.43 -0.25 25.50
N PHE A 198 -6.34 -0.30 24.17
CA PHE A 198 -5.09 -0.60 23.48
C PHE A 198 -3.91 0.29 23.92
N PRO A 199 -4.01 1.64 23.92
CA PRO A 199 -2.87 2.49 24.24
C PRO A 199 -2.39 2.36 25.69
N SER A 200 -3.32 2.18 26.64
CA SER A 200 -3.01 2.06 28.07
C SER A 200 -2.38 0.71 28.40
N GLU A 201 -2.94 -0.39 27.90
CA GLU A 201 -2.41 -1.73 28.13
C GLU A 201 -1.09 -1.97 27.40
N TYR A 202 -0.95 -1.45 26.18
CA TYR A 202 0.31 -1.49 25.45
C TYR A 202 1.42 -0.76 26.23
N LYS A 203 1.13 0.43 26.76
CA LYS A 203 2.09 1.25 27.50
C LYS A 203 2.65 0.52 28.73
N LYS A 204 1.81 -0.23 29.46
CA LYS A 204 2.25 -1.02 30.62
C LYS A 204 3.34 -2.03 30.25
N ILE A 205 3.16 -2.76 29.15
CA ILE A 205 4.15 -3.74 28.66
C ILE A 205 5.37 -3.04 28.08
N ASN A 206 5.18 -1.97 27.31
CA ASN A 206 6.28 -1.23 26.69
C ASN A 206 7.22 -0.61 27.72
N GLN A 207 6.71 -0.13 28.85
CA GLN A 207 7.53 0.39 29.96
C GLN A 207 8.44 -0.67 30.60
N ILE A 208 8.05 -1.95 30.54
CA ILE A 208 8.83 -3.06 31.09
C ILE A 208 9.85 -3.53 30.06
N ASN A 209 9.40 -3.81 28.83
CA ASN A 209 10.21 -4.48 27.82
C ASN A 209 11.14 -3.50 27.08
N THR A 210 10.61 -2.34 26.71
CA THR A 210 11.29 -1.38 25.82
C THR A 210 10.98 0.08 26.20
N PRO A 211 11.31 0.53 27.43
CA PRO A 211 10.96 1.86 27.91
C PRO A 211 11.55 3.02 27.08
N GLN A 212 12.59 2.73 26.31
CA GLN A 212 13.29 3.68 25.43
C GLN A 212 12.57 3.87 24.08
N LEU A 213 11.66 2.96 23.72
CA LEU A 213 10.89 3.03 22.47
C LEU A 213 9.55 3.73 22.70
N PRO A 214 9.03 4.47 21.69
CA PRO A 214 7.78 5.21 21.83
C PRO A 214 6.60 4.29 22.07
N ASN A 215 5.61 4.80 22.81
CA ASN A 215 4.29 4.17 22.87
C ASN A 215 3.56 4.33 21.53
N THR A 216 2.57 3.48 21.28
CA THR A 216 1.74 3.58 20.09
C THR A 216 0.26 3.46 20.42
N THR A 217 -0.58 4.07 19.59
CA THR A 217 -2.03 3.90 19.59
C THR A 217 -2.50 2.88 18.55
N ASN A 218 -1.60 2.41 17.69
CA ASN A 218 -1.86 1.38 16.70
C ASN A 218 -0.57 0.57 16.43
N PRO A 219 -0.59 -0.77 16.49
CA PRO A 219 0.61 -1.58 16.25
C PRO A 219 1.05 -1.60 14.77
N HIS A 220 0.36 -0.86 13.89
CA HIS A 220 0.52 -0.86 12.44
C HIS A 220 0.35 -2.26 11.81
N ASN A 221 -0.42 -3.10 12.48
CA ASN A 221 -0.87 -4.41 12.02
C ASN A 221 -2.32 -4.61 12.51
N MET A 222 -3.26 -4.60 11.57
CA MET A 222 -4.69 -4.66 11.91
C MET A 222 -5.08 -6.00 12.54
N TYR A 223 -4.43 -7.10 12.15
CA TYR A 223 -4.65 -8.41 12.77
C TYR A 223 -4.24 -8.37 14.25
N THR A 224 -3.08 -7.79 14.56
CA THR A 224 -2.62 -7.62 15.94
C THR A 224 -3.56 -6.71 16.74
N LEU A 225 -3.96 -5.57 16.15
CA LEU A 225 -4.85 -4.62 16.81
C LEU A 225 -6.20 -5.25 17.15
N ILE A 226 -6.85 -5.89 16.18
CA ILE A 226 -8.15 -6.56 16.37
C ILE A 226 -8.03 -7.70 17.36
N THR A 227 -6.99 -8.52 17.28
CA THR A 227 -6.79 -9.63 18.22
C THR A 227 -6.56 -9.11 19.64
N MET A 228 -5.84 -8.00 19.80
CA MET A 228 -5.65 -7.39 21.12
C MET A 228 -6.96 -6.80 21.66
N GLN A 229 -7.70 -6.03 20.85
CA GLN A 229 -8.92 -5.35 21.29
C GLN A 229 -10.12 -6.30 21.49
N LEU A 230 -10.28 -7.30 20.63
CA LEU A 230 -11.48 -8.15 20.54
C LEU A 230 -11.20 -9.65 20.67
N GLY A 231 -9.94 -10.02 20.90
CA GLY A 231 -9.52 -11.42 21.05
C GLY A 231 -9.70 -12.25 19.79
N LEU A 232 -9.67 -13.57 19.96
CA LEU A 232 -9.87 -14.54 18.90
C LEU A 232 -11.24 -14.39 18.25
N ILE A 233 -12.27 -14.02 19.02
CA ILE A 233 -13.62 -13.79 18.49
C ILE A 233 -13.59 -12.69 17.43
N GLY A 234 -13.02 -11.54 17.76
CA GLY A 234 -12.90 -10.43 16.80
C GLY A 234 -12.03 -10.78 15.59
N LEU A 235 -10.95 -11.53 15.78
CA LEU A 235 -10.10 -11.98 14.67
C LEU A 235 -10.88 -12.88 13.71
N VAL A 236 -11.61 -13.88 14.22
CA VAL A 236 -12.43 -14.78 13.40
C VAL A 236 -13.55 -14.01 12.70
N SER A 237 -14.23 -13.09 13.40
CA SER A 237 -15.24 -12.23 12.79
C SER A 237 -14.67 -11.41 11.64
N MET A 238 -13.49 -10.80 11.80
CA MET A 238 -12.83 -10.04 10.74
C MET A 238 -12.47 -10.93 9.54
N LEU A 239 -11.92 -12.13 9.79
CA LEU A 239 -11.54 -13.08 8.74
C LEU A 239 -12.75 -13.61 7.97
N SER A 240 -13.93 -13.71 8.60
CA SER A 240 -15.16 -14.21 7.97
C SER A 240 -15.76 -13.26 6.92
N ILE A 241 -15.27 -12.02 6.83
CA ILE A 241 -15.77 -11.00 5.88
C ILE A 241 -15.14 -11.18 4.48
N PHE A 242 -13.99 -11.83 4.38
CA PHE A 242 -13.22 -12.02 3.16
C PHE A 242 -13.44 -13.42 2.56
#